data_AF-A0A2W5XDZ7-F1
#
_entry.id   AF-A0A2W5XDZ7-F1
#
_cell.length_a   1.000
_cell.length_b   1.000
_cell.length_c   1.000
_cell.angle_alpha   90.00
_cell.angle_beta   90.00
_cell.angle_gamma   90.00
#
_symmetry.space_group_name_H-M   'P 1'
#
loop_
_entity.id
_entity.type
_entity.pdbx_description
1 polymer ?
#
loop_
_entity_poly.entity_id
_entity_poly.type
_entity_poly.pdbx_seq_one_letter_code
_entity_poly.pdbx_strand_id
1 'polypeptide(L)'
;MTAKVELGRGEGARGGWGVWVLATALAELFGVVLGACWWVWADGLNPEPDGLAQQLAMLLLKALSGAPEGLVLGLTQASLLSRRLPQLSVVRWTAATCAVAVVGWAVGSSFAIFATGDGGATFDPGVGETILMAAGFGLVVGALFGGAQSLALGGLGVSRWPWILGNATGWAMGLPAIYVAASGAAVAPLWILGAVGGLVAGAFVGLATAVAAAFMTRRV
;
A
#
# COMPACT_ATOMS: atom_id res chain seq x y z
N MET A 1 36.52 -10.93 42.61
CA MET A 1 35.11 -11.30 42.35
C MET A 1 34.46 -10.08 41.73
N THR A 2 34.50 -9.96 40.40
CA THR A 2 34.03 -8.77 39.68
C THR A 2 32.99 -9.25 38.69
N ALA A 3 31.72 -9.05 39.02
CA ALA A 3 30.60 -9.44 38.18
C ALA A 3 30.62 -8.59 36.90
N LYS A 4 30.84 -9.25 35.75
CA LYS A 4 30.55 -8.67 34.44
C LYS A 4 29.03 -8.52 34.33
N VAL A 5 28.57 -7.28 34.35
CA VAL A 5 27.23 -6.94 33.89
C VAL A 5 27.24 -7.12 32.37
N GLU A 6 26.76 -8.27 31.89
CA GLU A 6 26.38 -8.44 30.50
C GLU A 6 25.11 -7.62 30.22
N LEU A 7 25.31 -6.33 29.95
CA LEU A 7 24.29 -5.50 29.33
C LEU A 7 23.98 -6.07 27.94
N GLY A 8 22.79 -6.66 27.82
CA GLY A 8 22.23 -7.23 26.60
C GLY A 8 22.34 -6.27 25.41
N ARG A 9 23.40 -6.45 24.62
CA ARG A 9 23.71 -5.69 23.40
C ARG A 9 23.13 -6.34 22.14
N GLY A 10 22.06 -7.13 22.27
CA GLY A 10 21.49 -7.92 21.17
C GLY A 10 20.27 -7.32 20.45
N GLU A 11 19.47 -6.48 21.12
CA GLU A 11 18.14 -6.10 20.60
C GLU A 11 18.07 -4.69 19.97
N GLY A 12 19.01 -3.80 20.31
CA GLY A 12 18.97 -2.39 19.88
C GLY A 12 19.22 -2.14 18.39
N ALA A 13 19.84 -3.07 17.66
CA ALA A 13 20.28 -2.85 16.28
C ALA A 13 19.22 -3.19 15.20
N ARG A 14 18.16 -3.94 15.53
CA ARG A 14 17.22 -4.47 14.53
C ARG A 14 15.99 -3.58 14.29
N GLY A 15 15.81 -2.49 15.04
CA GLY A 15 14.63 -1.62 14.99
C GLY A 15 13.37 -2.35 15.51
N GLY A 16 12.68 -1.77 16.49
CA GLY A 16 11.49 -2.38 17.07
C GLY A 16 10.31 -2.47 16.10
N TRP A 17 9.34 -3.35 16.39
CA TRP A 17 8.11 -3.48 15.58
C TRP A 17 7.29 -2.19 15.56
N GLY A 18 7.34 -1.37 16.61
CA GLY A 18 6.72 -0.03 16.59
C GLY A 18 7.31 0.88 15.51
N VAL A 19 8.63 0.80 15.27
CA VAL A 19 9.29 1.54 14.18
C VAL A 19 8.82 1.02 12.82
N TRP A 20 8.58 -0.29 12.68
CA TRP A 20 8.02 -0.87 11.46
C TRP A 20 6.64 -0.30 11.14
N VAL A 21 5.73 -0.32 12.13
CA VAL A 21 4.37 0.20 11.97
C VAL A 21 4.41 1.69 11.62
N LEU A 22 5.17 2.49 12.38
CA LEU A 22 5.28 3.92 12.14
C LEU A 22 5.88 4.24 10.77
N ALA A 23 6.97 3.56 10.39
CA ALA A 23 7.61 3.79 9.09
C ALA A 23 6.69 3.39 7.93
N THR A 24 5.93 2.29 8.08
CA THR A 24 4.94 1.88 7.07
C THR A 24 3.78 2.88 6.99
N ALA A 25 3.28 3.36 8.14
CA ALA A 25 2.25 4.40 8.19
C ALA A 25 2.69 5.71 7.51
N LEU A 26 3.94 6.14 7.75
CA LEU A 26 4.51 7.31 7.09
C LEU A 26 4.75 7.07 5.60
N ALA A 27 5.22 5.88 5.21
CA ALA A 27 5.44 5.55 3.81
C ALA A 27 4.13 5.57 3.01
N GLU A 28 3.06 5.01 3.56
CA GLU A 28 1.72 5.04 2.96
C GLU A 28 1.12 6.44 2.94
N LEU A 29 1.27 7.21 4.02
CA LEU A 29 0.90 8.63 4.05
C LEU A 29 1.52 9.39 2.86
N PHE A 30 2.84 9.28 2.68
CA PHE A 30 3.52 9.95 1.57
C PHE A 30 3.12 9.37 0.21
N GLY A 31 2.99 8.06 0.10
CA GLY A 31 2.58 7.38 -1.12
C GLY A 31 1.20 7.82 -1.60
N VAL A 32 0.20 7.75 -0.73
CA VAL A 32 -1.18 8.16 -1.01
C VAL A 32 -1.27 9.65 -1.31
N VAL A 33 -0.57 10.51 -0.57
CA VAL A 33 -0.57 11.96 -0.84
C VAL A 33 0.07 12.24 -2.20
N LEU A 34 1.19 11.62 -2.54
CA LEU A 34 1.82 11.78 -3.86
C LEU A 34 0.92 11.25 -4.97
N GLY A 35 0.29 10.10 -4.77
CA GLY A 35 -0.65 9.51 -5.72
C GLY A 35 -1.89 10.40 -5.95
N ALA A 36 -2.48 10.92 -4.87
CA ALA A 36 -3.61 11.85 -4.94
C ALA A 36 -3.24 13.18 -5.63
N CYS A 37 -2.08 13.76 -5.32
CA CYS A 37 -1.59 14.96 -6.00
C CYS A 37 -1.35 14.70 -7.49
N TRP A 38 -0.78 13.55 -7.85
CA TRP A 38 -0.60 13.13 -9.23
C TRP A 38 -1.94 12.97 -9.96
N TRP A 39 -2.91 12.35 -9.28
CA TRP A 39 -4.26 12.18 -9.82
C TRP A 39 -4.93 13.51 -10.13
N VAL A 40 -4.93 14.44 -9.17
CA VAL A 40 -5.52 15.78 -9.35
C VAL A 40 -4.83 16.53 -10.50
N TRP A 41 -3.51 16.40 -10.63
CA TRP A 41 -2.77 16.95 -11.74
C TRP A 41 -3.16 16.33 -13.09
N ALA A 42 -3.31 15.00 -13.14
CA ALA A 42 -3.74 14.28 -14.35
C ALA A 42 -5.16 14.68 -14.78
N ASP A 43 -6.10 14.79 -13.83
CA ASP A 43 -7.47 15.28 -14.10
C ASP A 43 -7.45 16.70 -14.68
N GLY A 44 -6.52 17.56 -14.23
CA GLY A 44 -6.37 18.91 -14.77
C GLY A 44 -5.93 18.97 -16.24
N LEU A 45 -5.34 17.90 -16.79
CA LEU A 45 -4.90 17.85 -18.20
C LEU A 45 -6.05 17.50 -19.15
N ASN A 46 -6.96 16.64 -18.73
CA ASN A 46 -8.12 16.23 -19.51
C ASN A 46 -9.25 15.74 -18.59
N PRO A 47 -10.09 16.65 -18.06
CA PRO A 47 -11.11 16.31 -17.07
C PRO A 47 -12.17 15.34 -17.60
N GLU A 48 -12.45 15.40 -18.90
CA GLU A 48 -13.49 14.63 -19.58
C GLU A 48 -12.88 13.94 -20.81
N PRO A 49 -12.14 12.83 -20.61
CA PRO A 49 -11.49 12.13 -21.71
C PRO A 49 -12.54 11.53 -22.66
N ASP A 50 -12.62 12.09 -23.86
CA ASP A 50 -13.58 11.68 -24.90
C ASP A 50 -12.96 10.64 -25.85
N GLY A 51 -13.66 9.53 -26.03
CA GLY A 51 -13.24 8.39 -26.83
C GLY A 51 -12.20 7.48 -26.17
N LEU A 52 -12.15 6.24 -26.67
CA LEU A 52 -11.36 5.15 -26.09
C LEU A 52 -9.86 5.48 -25.97
N ALA A 53 -9.28 6.16 -26.97
CA ALA A 53 -7.85 6.48 -26.97
C ALA A 53 -7.48 7.44 -25.82
N GLN A 54 -8.30 8.46 -25.56
CA GLN A 54 -8.08 9.41 -24.47
C GLN A 54 -8.33 8.75 -23.10
N GLN A 55 -9.36 7.91 -23.01
CA GLN A 55 -9.64 7.14 -21.80
C GLN A 55 -8.50 6.18 -21.44
N LEU A 56 -7.94 5.47 -22.42
CA LEU A 56 -6.77 4.61 -22.23
C LEU A 56 -5.51 5.42 -21.85
N ALA A 57 -5.29 6.57 -22.48
CA ALA A 57 -4.18 7.45 -22.12
C ALA A 57 -4.32 7.97 -20.68
N MET A 58 -5.52 8.37 -20.27
CA MET A 58 -5.81 8.81 -18.90
C MET A 58 -5.66 7.66 -17.90
N LEU A 59 -6.11 6.46 -18.25
CA LEU A 59 -5.93 5.26 -17.41
C LEU A 59 -4.46 4.99 -17.14
N LEU A 60 -3.62 5.02 -18.19
CA LEU A 60 -2.18 4.81 -18.06
C LEU A 60 -1.53 5.93 -17.24
N LEU A 61 -1.92 7.19 -17.47
CA LEU A 61 -1.39 8.33 -16.72
C LEU A 61 -1.72 8.26 -15.23
N LYS A 62 -2.96 7.90 -14.88
CA LYS A 62 -3.39 7.71 -13.49
C LYS A 62 -2.80 6.46 -12.87
N ALA A 63 -2.65 5.37 -13.62
CA ALA A 63 -1.97 4.16 -13.13
C ALA A 63 -0.53 4.44 -12.68
N LEU A 64 0.19 5.32 -13.39
CA LEU A 64 1.56 5.70 -13.03
C LEU A 64 1.67 6.41 -11.67
N SER A 65 0.58 6.94 -11.13
CA SER A 65 0.55 7.49 -9.75
C SER A 65 0.88 6.44 -8.68
N GLY A 66 0.70 5.15 -8.97
CA GLY A 66 1.12 4.07 -8.08
C GLY A 66 2.62 3.84 -8.00
N ALA A 67 3.41 4.33 -8.95
CA ALA A 67 4.86 4.17 -8.94
C ALA A 67 5.54 4.86 -7.73
N PRO A 68 5.27 6.15 -7.42
CA PRO A 68 5.83 6.79 -6.22
C PRO A 68 5.38 6.12 -4.92
N GLU A 69 4.11 5.71 -4.80
CA GLU A 69 3.61 4.97 -3.64
C GLU A 69 4.37 3.66 -3.45
N GLY A 70 4.42 2.82 -4.48
CA GLY A 70 5.11 1.54 -4.42
C GLY A 70 6.61 1.69 -4.19
N LEU A 71 7.23 2.78 -4.63
CA LEU A 71 8.63 3.08 -4.39
C LEU A 71 8.88 3.39 -2.90
N VAL A 72 8.11 4.32 -2.33
CA VAL A 72 8.28 4.74 -0.92
C VAL A 72 7.96 3.58 0.02
N LEU A 73 6.85 2.88 -0.20
CA LEU A 73 6.44 1.71 0.58
C LEU A 73 7.43 0.56 0.43
N GLY A 74 7.78 0.23 -0.82
CA GLY A 74 8.66 -0.87 -1.17
C GLY A 74 10.06 -0.70 -0.58
N LEU A 75 10.66 0.49 -0.73
CA LEU A 75 11.97 0.80 -0.14
C LEU A 75 11.91 0.71 1.39
N THR A 76 10.85 1.25 2.01
CA THR A 76 10.72 1.26 3.47
C THR A 76 10.62 -0.17 4.02
N GLN A 77 9.69 -0.97 3.51
CA GLN A 77 9.51 -2.36 3.94
C GLN A 77 10.74 -3.21 3.66
N ALA A 78 11.30 -3.12 2.45
CA ALA A 78 12.50 -3.87 2.08
C ALA A 78 13.70 -3.51 2.96
N SER A 79 13.89 -2.22 3.26
CA SER A 79 15.00 -1.75 4.10
C SER A 79 14.88 -2.19 5.55
N LEU A 80 13.65 -2.29 6.07
CA LEU A 80 13.41 -2.81 7.41
C LEU A 80 13.54 -4.34 7.47
N LEU A 81 13.09 -5.03 6.43
CA LEU A 81 13.16 -6.48 6.35
C LEU A 81 14.58 -6.98 6.09
N SER A 82 15.37 -6.28 5.27
CA SER A 82 16.76 -6.64 4.96
C SER A 82 17.68 -6.63 6.18
N ARG A 83 17.36 -5.84 7.21
CA ARG A 83 18.04 -5.88 8.52
C ARG A 83 17.90 -7.23 9.24
N ARG A 84 16.87 -8.01 8.90
CA ARG A 84 16.60 -9.35 9.45
C ARG A 84 16.88 -10.46 8.43
N LEU A 85 16.75 -10.15 7.14
CA LEU A 85 17.04 -11.04 6.02
C LEU A 85 18.08 -10.38 5.10
N PRO A 86 19.39 -10.42 5.43
CA PRO A 86 20.42 -9.64 4.72
C PRO A 86 20.57 -10.00 3.23
N GLN A 87 20.13 -11.20 2.84
CA GLN A 87 20.15 -11.67 1.45
C GLN A 87 18.94 -11.18 0.63
N LEU A 88 17.99 -10.45 1.25
CA LEU A 88 16.84 -9.89 0.57
C LEU A 88 17.27 -8.83 -0.44
N SER A 89 16.85 -9.02 -1.69
CA SER A 89 17.05 -8.00 -2.73
C SER A 89 16.04 -6.87 -2.58
N VAL A 90 16.51 -5.71 -2.09
CA VAL A 90 15.70 -4.48 -1.98
C VAL A 90 15.12 -4.05 -3.33
N VAL A 91 15.92 -4.19 -4.41
CA VAL A 91 15.49 -3.82 -5.76
C VAL A 91 14.32 -4.68 -6.24
N ARG A 92 14.43 -6.02 -6.12
CA ARG A 92 13.35 -6.93 -6.55
C ARG A 92 12.07 -6.70 -5.75
N TRP A 93 12.21 -6.52 -4.44
CA TRP A 93 11.07 -6.23 -3.57
C TRP A 93 10.37 -4.93 -3.94
N THR A 94 11.15 -3.86 -4.12
CA THR A 94 10.61 -2.53 -4.44
C THR A 94 9.99 -2.53 -5.83
N ALA A 95 10.64 -3.14 -6.82
CA ALA A 95 10.09 -3.25 -8.17
C ALA A 95 8.76 -4.03 -8.20
N ALA A 96 8.66 -5.13 -7.45
CA ALA A 96 7.41 -5.87 -7.29
C ALA A 96 6.31 -5.01 -6.63
N THR A 97 6.68 -4.22 -5.62
CA THR A 97 5.75 -3.30 -4.94
C THR A 97 5.26 -2.21 -5.89
N CYS A 98 6.14 -1.56 -6.65
CA CYS A 98 5.77 -0.58 -7.67
C CYS A 98 4.84 -1.17 -8.73
N ALA A 99 5.14 -2.38 -9.23
CA ALA A 99 4.33 -3.02 -10.26
C ALA A 99 2.90 -3.27 -9.77
N VAL A 100 2.74 -3.82 -8.56
CA VAL A 100 1.41 -4.04 -7.98
C VAL A 100 0.70 -2.73 -7.69
N ALA A 101 1.40 -1.71 -7.17
CA ALA A 101 0.82 -0.40 -6.91
C ALA A 101 0.28 0.24 -8.20
N VAL A 102 1.07 0.24 -9.29
CA VAL A 102 0.62 0.74 -10.61
C VAL A 102 -0.63 0.00 -11.10
N VAL A 103 -0.68 -1.31 -10.95
CA VAL A 103 -1.87 -2.12 -11.29
C VAL A 103 -3.06 -1.76 -10.39
N GLY A 104 -2.85 -1.61 -9.08
CA GLY A 104 -3.89 -1.22 -8.13
C GLY A 104 -4.51 0.14 -8.47
N TRP A 105 -3.67 1.13 -8.78
CA TRP A 105 -4.11 2.44 -9.24
C TRP A 105 -4.81 2.38 -10.60
N ALA A 106 -4.34 1.55 -11.54
CA ALA A 106 -5.03 1.33 -12.81
C ALA A 106 -6.45 0.80 -12.59
N VAL A 107 -6.60 -0.21 -11.73
CA VAL A 107 -7.91 -0.81 -11.43
C VAL A 107 -8.82 0.18 -10.70
N GLY A 108 -8.29 0.95 -9.73
CA GLY A 108 -9.08 2.01 -9.10
C GLY A 108 -9.51 3.11 -10.08
N SER A 109 -8.62 3.47 -11.02
CA SER A 109 -8.87 4.49 -12.05
C SER A 109 -9.86 4.06 -13.11
N SER A 110 -9.92 2.77 -13.44
CA SER A 110 -10.78 2.28 -14.51
C SER A 110 -12.26 2.53 -14.20
N PHE A 111 -12.67 2.37 -12.94
CA PHE A 111 -14.04 2.70 -12.53
C PHE A 111 -14.34 4.19 -12.75
N ALA A 112 -13.45 5.10 -12.36
CA ALA A 112 -13.66 6.53 -12.54
C ALA A 112 -13.70 6.97 -14.01
N ILE A 113 -12.94 6.30 -14.89
CA ILE A 113 -12.81 6.68 -16.31
C ILE A 113 -13.92 6.06 -17.18
N PHE A 114 -14.28 4.80 -16.93
CA PHE A 114 -15.17 4.03 -17.82
C PHE A 114 -16.59 3.87 -17.29
N ALA A 115 -16.86 4.08 -16.00
CA ALA A 115 -18.20 3.93 -15.44
C ALA A 115 -19.13 5.12 -15.75
N THR A 116 -18.61 6.20 -16.35
CA THR A 116 -19.36 7.42 -16.69
C THR A 116 -20.09 7.38 -18.04
N GLY A 117 -20.15 6.21 -18.72
CA GLY A 117 -20.81 6.09 -20.02
C GLY A 117 -22.34 6.29 -20.00
N ASP A 118 -22.89 6.80 -21.11
CA ASP A 118 -24.25 7.30 -21.39
C ASP A 118 -25.47 6.36 -21.11
N GLY A 119 -25.32 5.32 -20.28
CA GLY A 119 -26.30 4.26 -20.05
C GLY A 119 -27.24 4.40 -18.84
N GLY A 120 -27.15 5.48 -18.05
CA GLY A 120 -28.24 5.90 -17.17
C GLY A 120 -28.48 5.12 -15.86
N ALA A 121 -27.53 4.33 -15.37
CA ALA A 121 -27.59 3.85 -13.98
C ALA A 121 -26.47 4.51 -13.16
N THR A 122 -26.81 5.56 -12.41
CA THR A 122 -25.92 6.13 -11.40
C THR A 122 -25.71 5.07 -10.31
N PHE A 123 -24.55 4.41 -10.33
CA PHE A 123 -24.13 3.53 -9.26
C PHE A 123 -23.65 4.41 -8.08
N ASP A 124 -24.53 4.63 -7.11
CA ASP A 124 -24.27 5.40 -5.90
C ASP A 124 -24.35 4.47 -4.67
N PRO A 125 -23.29 3.69 -4.39
CA PRO A 125 -23.30 2.72 -3.30
C PRO A 125 -23.34 3.44 -1.96
N GLY A 126 -24.12 2.90 -1.02
CA GLY A 126 -24.13 3.39 0.36
C GLY A 126 -22.75 3.26 1.02
N VAL A 127 -22.53 3.98 2.12
CA VAL A 127 -21.25 3.95 2.86
C VAL A 127 -20.84 2.52 3.27
N GLY A 128 -21.81 1.70 3.70
CA GLY A 128 -21.54 0.30 4.05
C GLY A 128 -21.11 -0.56 2.86
N GLU A 129 -21.71 -0.35 1.69
CA GLU A 129 -21.35 -1.05 0.45
C GLU A 129 -19.96 -0.60 -0.02
N THR A 130 -19.66 0.70 0.03
CA THR A 130 -18.34 1.24 -0.26
C THR A 130 -17.27 0.63 0.64
N ILE A 131 -17.52 0.54 1.96
CA ILE A 131 -16.60 -0.09 2.91
C ILE A 131 -16.38 -1.56 2.57
N LEU A 132 -17.46 -2.31 2.29
CA LEU A 132 -17.37 -3.74 1.97
C LEU A 132 -16.62 -3.99 0.66
N MET A 133 -16.90 -3.20 -0.38
CA MET A 133 -16.20 -3.26 -1.66
C MET A 133 -14.74 -2.89 -1.51
N ALA A 134 -14.43 -1.82 -0.78
CA ALA A 134 -13.06 -1.41 -0.49
C ALA A 134 -12.29 -2.48 0.29
N ALA A 135 -12.93 -3.14 1.26
CA ALA A 135 -12.32 -4.23 2.01
C ALA A 135 -12.05 -5.46 1.13
N GLY A 136 -13.00 -5.84 0.28
CA GLY A 136 -12.84 -6.94 -0.67
C GLY A 136 -11.73 -6.66 -1.70
N PHE A 137 -11.71 -5.46 -2.27
CA PHE A 137 -10.66 -5.04 -3.18
C PHE A 137 -9.30 -5.00 -2.47
N GLY A 138 -9.25 -4.48 -1.25
CA GLY A 138 -8.05 -4.42 -0.42
C GLY A 138 -7.51 -5.79 -0.09
N LEU A 139 -8.37 -6.76 0.19
CA LEU A 139 -7.98 -8.15 0.39
C LEU A 139 -7.25 -8.71 -0.85
N VAL A 140 -7.82 -8.50 -2.03
CA VAL A 140 -7.26 -8.99 -3.30
C VAL A 140 -5.95 -8.29 -3.63
N VAL A 141 -5.93 -6.95 -3.61
CA VAL A 141 -4.72 -6.16 -3.90
C VAL A 141 -3.63 -6.44 -2.87
N GLY A 142 -3.96 -6.56 -1.60
CA GLY A 142 -3.02 -6.96 -0.56
C GLY A 142 -2.45 -8.36 -0.79
N ALA A 143 -3.27 -9.33 -1.18
CA ALA A 143 -2.77 -10.64 -1.56
C ALA A 143 -1.82 -10.58 -2.78
N LEU A 144 -2.10 -9.71 -3.76
CA LEU A 144 -1.21 -9.47 -4.90
C LEU A 144 0.12 -8.83 -4.47
N PHE A 145 0.09 -7.82 -3.60
CA PHE A 145 1.30 -7.21 -3.02
C PHE A 145 2.15 -8.25 -2.32
N GLY A 146 1.54 -8.97 -1.38
CA GLY A 146 2.24 -10.01 -0.62
C GLY A 146 2.76 -11.13 -1.53
N GLY A 147 1.97 -11.56 -2.51
CA GLY A 147 2.35 -12.58 -3.49
C GLY A 147 3.56 -12.15 -4.32
N ALA A 148 3.51 -10.97 -4.94
CA ALA A 148 4.58 -10.44 -5.77
C ALA A 148 5.87 -10.18 -4.98
N GLN A 149 5.77 -9.53 -3.81
CA GLN A 149 6.90 -9.30 -2.92
C GLN A 149 7.52 -10.61 -2.41
N SER A 150 6.70 -11.65 -2.20
CA SER A 150 7.20 -12.96 -1.75
C SER A 150 8.11 -13.66 -2.76
N LEU A 151 8.09 -13.26 -4.03
CA LEU A 151 9.06 -13.75 -5.02
C LEU A 151 10.49 -13.33 -4.66
N ALA A 152 10.67 -12.16 -4.04
CA ALA A 152 11.96 -11.71 -3.52
C ALA A 152 12.40 -12.45 -2.25
N LEU A 153 11.48 -13.16 -1.57
CA LEU A 153 11.81 -14.08 -0.47
C LEU A 153 12.25 -15.46 -0.97
N GLY A 154 12.24 -15.69 -2.29
CA GLY A 154 12.62 -16.96 -2.87
C GLY A 154 14.06 -17.35 -2.55
N GLY A 155 14.25 -18.59 -2.10
CA GLY A 155 15.58 -19.13 -1.75
C GLY A 155 16.08 -18.75 -0.35
N LEU A 156 15.37 -17.91 0.42
CA LEU A 156 15.81 -17.45 1.74
C LEU A 156 15.45 -18.40 2.90
N GLY A 157 14.82 -19.55 2.63
CA GLY A 157 14.44 -20.53 3.65
C GLY A 157 13.30 -20.10 4.59
N VAL A 158 12.65 -18.96 4.36
CA VAL A 158 11.51 -18.46 5.16
C VAL A 158 10.16 -18.84 4.55
N SER A 159 9.16 -19.07 5.40
CA SER A 159 7.78 -19.26 4.96
C SER A 159 7.21 -17.98 4.37
N ARG A 160 6.59 -18.06 3.17
CA ARG A 160 6.09 -16.89 2.43
C ARG A 160 4.63 -16.54 2.75
N TRP A 161 3.82 -17.54 3.11
CA TRP A 161 2.39 -17.36 3.35
C TRP A 161 2.03 -16.33 4.43
N PRO A 162 2.76 -16.20 5.55
CA PRO A 162 2.51 -15.15 6.54
C PRO A 162 2.56 -13.75 5.92
N TRP A 163 3.50 -13.51 5.00
CA TRP A 163 3.63 -12.23 4.32
C TRP A 163 2.43 -11.92 3.43
N ILE A 164 1.94 -12.92 2.71
CA ILE A 164 0.77 -12.81 1.83
C ILE A 164 -0.48 -12.49 2.67
N LEU A 165 -0.71 -13.25 3.74
CA LEU A 165 -1.85 -13.03 4.65
C LEU A 165 -1.77 -11.68 5.37
N GLY A 166 -0.56 -11.27 5.78
CA GLY A 166 -0.33 -9.97 6.41
C GLY A 166 -0.69 -8.81 5.48
N ASN A 167 -0.26 -8.86 4.23
CA ASN A 167 -0.62 -7.81 3.26
C ASN A 167 -2.12 -7.83 2.94
N ALA A 168 -2.70 -9.01 2.67
CA ALA A 168 -4.12 -9.14 2.38
C ALA A 168 -4.98 -8.56 3.52
N THR A 169 -4.66 -8.91 4.77
CA THR A 169 -5.37 -8.40 5.96
C THR A 169 -5.15 -6.90 6.14
N GLY A 170 -3.91 -6.44 6.01
CA GLY A 170 -3.56 -5.03 6.15
C GLY A 170 -4.31 -4.14 5.16
N TRP A 171 -4.32 -4.50 3.89
CA TRP A 171 -5.01 -3.74 2.84
C TRP A 171 -6.53 -3.88 2.89
N ALA A 172 -7.07 -5.04 3.30
CA ALA A 172 -8.50 -5.20 3.54
C ALA A 172 -9.04 -4.24 4.60
N MET A 173 -8.21 -3.85 5.58
CA MET A 173 -8.55 -2.81 6.56
C MET A 173 -8.15 -1.41 6.10
N GLY A 174 -7.05 -1.29 5.36
CA GLY A 174 -6.50 -0.01 4.92
C GLY A 174 -7.33 0.69 3.84
N LEU A 175 -7.77 -0.02 2.80
CA LEU A 175 -8.56 0.62 1.73
C LEU A 175 -9.88 1.21 2.24
N PRO A 176 -10.68 0.53 3.08
CA PRO A 176 -11.83 1.17 3.70
C PRO A 176 -11.50 2.49 4.40
N ALA A 177 -10.37 2.58 5.11
CA ALA A 177 -9.96 3.82 5.77
C ALA A 177 -9.68 4.95 4.77
N ILE A 178 -9.03 4.64 3.65
CA ILE A 178 -8.78 5.61 2.57
C ILE A 178 -10.09 6.08 1.95
N TYR A 179 -10.99 5.16 1.60
CA TYR A 179 -12.27 5.50 0.97
C TYR A 179 -13.19 6.30 1.91
N VAL A 180 -13.27 5.93 3.19
CA VAL A 180 -14.01 6.70 4.19
C VAL A 180 -13.43 8.10 4.33
N ALA A 181 -12.11 8.24 4.38
CA ALA A 181 -11.49 9.56 4.43
C ALA A 181 -11.80 10.38 3.16
N ALA A 182 -11.66 9.78 1.97
CA ALA A 182 -11.94 10.44 0.69
C ALA A 182 -13.42 10.84 0.53
N SER A 183 -14.35 10.07 1.11
CA SER A 183 -15.79 10.41 1.10
C SER A 183 -16.11 11.72 1.86
N GLY A 184 -15.21 12.17 2.72
CA GLY A 184 -15.32 13.43 3.45
C GLY A 184 -14.94 14.69 2.66
N ALA A 185 -14.85 14.62 1.32
CA ALA A 185 -14.36 15.73 0.47
C ALA A 185 -15.11 17.07 0.67
N ALA A 186 -16.36 17.03 1.15
CA ALA A 186 -17.13 18.22 1.52
C ALA A 186 -16.60 18.95 2.77
N VAL A 187 -15.74 18.30 3.57
CA VAL A 187 -15.29 18.75 4.89
C VAL A 187 -13.84 19.26 4.86
N ALA A 188 -13.00 18.75 3.96
CA ALA A 188 -11.61 19.18 3.83
C ALA A 188 -11.06 18.90 2.41
N PRO A 189 -9.98 19.60 1.99
CA PRO A 189 -9.28 19.29 0.75
C PRO A 189 -8.81 17.84 0.67
N LEU A 190 -8.88 17.26 -0.53
CA LEU A 190 -8.56 15.84 -0.79
C LEU A 190 -7.16 15.43 -0.30
N TRP A 191 -6.18 16.33 -0.32
CA TRP A 191 -4.83 16.03 0.17
C TRP A 191 -4.77 15.88 1.70
N ILE A 192 -5.60 16.59 2.48
CA ILE A 192 -5.70 16.40 3.94
C ILE A 192 -6.37 15.05 4.24
N LEU A 193 -7.47 14.77 3.54
CA LEU A 193 -8.21 13.53 3.71
C LEU A 193 -7.37 12.32 3.28
N GLY A 194 -6.67 12.44 2.16
CA GLY A 194 -5.69 11.47 1.68
C GLY A 194 -4.56 11.27 2.69
N ALA A 195 -4.10 12.32 3.37
CA ALA A 195 -3.11 12.18 4.43
C ALA A 195 -3.63 11.38 5.63
N VAL A 196 -4.84 11.70 6.12
CA VAL A 196 -5.46 10.95 7.23
C VAL A 196 -5.72 9.50 6.83
N GLY A 197 -6.32 9.29 5.66
CA GLY A 197 -6.61 7.96 5.12
C GLY A 197 -5.34 7.13 4.94
N GLY A 198 -4.30 7.70 4.33
CA GLY A 198 -3.00 7.04 4.11
C GLY A 198 -2.29 6.69 5.42
N LEU A 199 -2.31 7.58 6.41
CA LEU A 199 -1.72 7.31 7.72
C LEU A 199 -2.41 6.15 8.44
N VAL A 200 -3.75 6.15 8.46
CA VAL A 200 -4.55 5.09 9.10
C VAL A 200 -4.38 3.76 8.35
N ALA A 201 -4.45 3.80 7.02
CA ALA A 201 -4.24 2.62 6.19
C ALA A 201 -2.86 2.00 6.40
N GLY A 202 -1.81 2.84 6.41
CA GLY A 202 -0.47 2.35 6.65
C GLY A 202 -0.21 1.89 8.08
N ALA A 203 -0.98 2.34 9.06
CA ALA A 203 -0.95 1.74 10.40
C ALA A 203 -1.52 0.31 10.37
N PHE A 204 -2.63 0.07 9.65
CA PHE A 204 -3.19 -1.28 9.47
C PHE A 204 -2.25 -2.20 8.69
N VAL A 205 -1.74 -1.74 7.55
CA VAL A 205 -0.75 -2.48 6.73
C VAL A 205 0.53 -2.71 7.53
N GLY A 206 1.03 -1.69 8.23
CA GLY A 206 2.21 -1.77 9.08
C GLY A 206 2.07 -2.79 10.20
N LEU A 207 0.95 -2.80 10.90
CA LEU A 207 0.69 -3.77 11.98
C LEU A 207 0.61 -5.20 11.44
N ALA A 208 -0.18 -5.43 10.40
CA ALA A 208 -0.38 -6.76 9.83
C ALA A 208 0.93 -7.32 9.24
N THR A 209 1.70 -6.48 8.53
CA THR A 209 3.00 -6.86 7.96
C THR A 209 4.09 -7.00 9.02
N ALA A 210 4.07 -6.22 10.10
CA ALA A 210 4.98 -6.41 11.23
C ALA A 210 4.77 -7.77 11.89
N VAL A 211 3.51 -8.18 12.12
CA VAL A 211 3.18 -9.51 12.66
C VAL A 211 3.65 -10.61 11.70
N ALA A 212 3.40 -10.46 10.41
CA ALA A 212 3.87 -11.39 9.38
C ALA A 212 5.41 -11.51 9.37
N ALA A 213 6.12 -10.38 9.33
CA ALA A 213 7.58 -10.32 9.36
C ALA A 213 8.14 -10.96 10.63
N ALA A 214 7.56 -10.66 11.79
CA ALA A 214 7.94 -11.26 13.06
C ALA A 214 7.82 -12.79 13.01
N PHE A 215 6.71 -13.31 12.48
CA PHE A 215 6.52 -14.75 12.33
C PHE A 215 7.57 -15.38 11.40
N MET A 216 7.83 -14.76 10.24
CA MET A 216 8.81 -15.26 9.26
C MET A 216 10.23 -15.30 9.82
N THR A 217 10.62 -14.31 10.61
CA THR A 217 12.01 -14.15 11.09
C THR A 217 12.27 -14.76 12.46
N ARG A 218 11.28 -15.41 13.10
CA ARG A 218 11.44 -16.05 14.42
C ARG A 218 12.48 -17.18 14.45
N ARG A 219 12.79 -17.77 13.31
CA ARG A 219 13.67 -18.96 13.18
C ARG A 219 14.99 -18.66 12.46
N VAL A 220 15.27 -17.39 12.15
CA VAL A 220 16.45 -16.90 11.44
C VAL A 220 17.39 -16.24 12.42
#